data_AF-A0A2U8HD65-F1
#
_entry.id   AF-A0A2U8HD65-F1
#
_cell.length_a   1.000
_cell.length_b   1.000
_cell.length_c   1.000
_cell.angle_alpha   90.00
_cell.angle_beta   90.00
_cell.angle_gamma   90.00
#
_symmetry.space_group_name_H-M   'P 1'
#
loop_
_entity.id
_entity.type
_entity.pdbx_description
1 polymer ?
#
loop_
_entity_poly.entity_id
_entity_poly.type
_entity_poly.pdbx_seq_one_letter_code
_entity_poly.pdbx_strand_id
1 'polypeptide(L)'
;MHEHGSALVSAAHLLGGSAARGRVLRFIEAVKESGRLTRAHRRELSYLHYQLSLENVGNPGSLEAALFAEIDLSSPEVEDICLLTYLLTELLERIAAPEAASDAATAAYLGDAV
;
A
#
# COMPACT_ATOMS: atom_id res chain seq x y z
N MET A 1 6.66 10.06 -12.01
CA MET A 1 6.40 9.13 -10.89
C MET A 1 6.41 9.90 -9.58
N HIS A 2 5.37 10.67 -9.26
CA HIS A 2 5.40 11.50 -8.04
C HIS A 2 4.11 11.55 -7.24
N GLU A 3 3.04 10.85 -7.63
CA GLU A 3 1.74 11.24 -7.06
C GLU A 3 1.56 10.82 -5.59
N HIS A 4 2.20 9.73 -5.14
CA HIS A 4 1.98 9.22 -3.76
C HIS A 4 3.24 8.77 -2.99
N GLY A 5 4.44 8.88 -3.60
CA GLY A 5 5.66 8.31 -3.01
C GLY A 5 6.12 9.00 -1.71
N SER A 6 6.08 10.33 -1.67
CA SER A 6 6.41 11.11 -0.48
C SER A 6 5.37 10.92 0.62
N ALA A 7 4.08 10.97 0.26
CA ALA A 7 2.97 10.75 1.19
C ALA A 7 3.07 9.37 1.87
N LEU A 8 3.37 8.30 1.10
CA LEU A 8 3.55 6.95 1.64
C LEU A 8 4.72 6.86 2.64
N VAL A 9 5.84 7.53 2.35
CA VAL A 9 7.00 7.58 3.24
C VAL A 9 6.67 8.34 4.53
N SER A 10 5.95 9.46 4.43
CA SER A 10 5.49 10.25 5.57
C SER A 10 4.50 9.48 6.44
N ALA A 11 3.47 8.87 5.84
CA ALA A 11 2.48 8.06 6.54
C ALA A 11 3.12 6.88 7.29
N ALA A 12 4.04 6.16 6.65
CA ALA A 12 4.76 5.07 7.31
C ALA A 12 5.65 5.56 8.47
N HIS A 13 6.25 6.76 8.34
CA HIS A 13 7.00 7.37 9.43
C HIS A 13 6.11 7.73 10.61
N LEU A 14 4.96 8.36 10.36
CA LEU A 14 4.01 8.74 11.40
C LEU A 14 3.49 7.53 12.16
N LEU A 15 3.22 6.41 11.48
CA LEU A 15 2.58 5.25 12.10
C LEU A 15 3.56 4.20 12.66
N GLY A 16 4.84 4.24 12.30
CA GLY A 16 5.82 3.22 12.71
C GLY A 16 7.25 3.72 12.82
N GLY A 17 7.43 5.03 12.87
CA GLY A 17 8.71 5.69 13.10
C GLY A 17 9.73 5.50 11.98
N SER A 18 10.99 5.75 12.31
CA SER A 18 12.11 5.71 11.35
C SER A 18 12.34 4.34 10.73
N ALA A 19 12.01 3.26 11.45
CA ALA A 19 12.15 1.90 10.95
C ALA A 19 11.17 1.62 9.80
N ALA A 20 9.90 1.99 9.97
CA ALA A 20 8.88 1.88 8.92
C ALA A 20 9.20 2.77 7.71
N ARG A 21 9.65 4.01 7.94
CA ARG A 21 10.13 4.92 6.88
C ARG A 21 11.23 4.27 6.02
N GLY A 22 12.26 3.73 6.67
CA GLY A 22 13.37 3.08 5.98
C GLY A 22 12.94 1.82 5.22
N ARG A 23 11.96 1.09 5.75
CA ARG A 23 11.38 -0.08 5.11
C ARG A 23 10.63 0.27 3.82
N VAL A 24 9.80 1.32 3.82
CA VAL A 24 9.12 1.83 2.61
C VAL A 24 10.12 2.27 1.55
N LEU A 25 11.15 3.03 1.92
CA LEU A 25 12.15 3.51 0.95
C LEU A 25 12.86 2.35 0.24
N ARG A 26 13.25 1.31 0.99
CA ARG A 26 13.84 0.10 0.39
C ARG A 26 12.85 -0.65 -0.50
N PHE A 27 11.58 -0.71 -0.10
CA PHE A 27 10.54 -1.36 -0.90
C PHE A 27 10.32 -0.64 -2.24
N ILE A 28 10.22 0.69 -2.21
CA ILE A 28 10.08 1.52 -3.42
C ILE A 28 11.24 1.24 -4.39
N GLU A 29 12.46 1.17 -3.87
CA GLU A 29 13.63 0.88 -4.71
C GLU A 29 13.60 -0.55 -5.28
N ALA A 30 13.29 -1.54 -4.45
CA ALA A 30 13.20 -2.94 -4.88
C ALA A 30 12.14 -3.15 -5.98
N VAL A 31 11.01 -2.43 -5.92
CA VAL A 31 9.98 -2.48 -6.96
C VAL A 31 10.47 -1.84 -8.26
N LYS A 32 11.20 -0.72 -8.20
CA LYS A 32 11.77 -0.06 -9.38
C LYS A 32 12.79 -0.95 -10.09
N GLU A 33 13.63 -1.65 -9.32
CA GLU A 33 14.69 -2.50 -9.86
C GLU A 33 14.16 -3.80 -10.48
N SER A 34 13.10 -4.40 -9.91
CA SER A 34 12.72 -5.78 -10.23
C SER A 34 11.97 -5.95 -11.55
N GLY A 35 11.39 -4.89 -12.14
CA GLY A 35 10.59 -4.95 -13.37
C GLY A 35 9.30 -5.79 -13.29
N ARG A 36 9.06 -6.51 -12.19
CA ARG A 36 7.88 -7.35 -11.92
C ARG A 36 7.60 -7.44 -10.42
N LEU A 37 6.35 -7.68 -10.05
CA LEU A 37 5.95 -7.92 -8.65
C LEU A 37 6.34 -9.33 -8.22
N THR A 38 7.30 -9.44 -7.30
CA THR A 38 7.68 -10.71 -6.67
C THR A 38 6.75 -11.05 -5.50
N ARG A 39 6.81 -12.29 -5.01
CA ARG A 39 6.12 -12.68 -3.76
C ARG A 39 6.57 -11.85 -2.56
N ALA A 40 7.84 -11.45 -2.52
CA ALA A 40 8.38 -10.59 -1.47
C ALA A 40 7.72 -9.19 -1.54
N HIS A 41 7.57 -8.62 -2.74
CA HIS A 41 6.89 -7.33 -2.92
C HIS A 41 5.42 -7.39 -2.49
N ARG A 42 4.71 -8.48 -2.81
CA ARG A 42 3.31 -8.67 -2.39
C ARG A 42 3.19 -8.71 -0.86
N ARG A 43 4.07 -9.43 -0.18
CA ARG A 43 4.11 -9.46 1.30
C ARG A 43 4.38 -8.08 1.89
N GLU A 44 5.23 -7.30 1.25
CA GLU A 44 5.56 -5.95 1.69
C GLU A 44 4.37 -4.98 1.50
N LEU A 45 3.65 -5.07 0.39
CA LEU A 45 2.39 -4.34 0.18
C LEU A 45 1.35 -4.70 1.24
N SER A 46 1.19 -5.97 1.58
CA SER A 46 0.28 -6.40 2.65
C SER A 46 0.69 -5.85 4.02
N TYR A 47 2.00 -5.82 4.32
CA TYR A 47 2.49 -5.22 5.56
C TYR A 47 2.19 -3.72 5.63
N LEU A 48 2.40 -2.99 4.53
CA LEU A 48 2.09 -1.56 4.47
C LEU A 48 0.60 -1.30 4.62
N HIS A 49 -0.24 -2.12 3.99
CA HIS A 49 -1.70 -2.03 4.13
C HIS A 49 -2.15 -2.25 5.57
N TYR A 50 -1.61 -3.27 6.23
CA TYR A 50 -1.88 -3.57 7.64
C TYR A 50 -1.48 -2.39 8.55
N GLN A 51 -0.34 -1.75 8.29
CA GLN A 51 0.10 -0.58 9.03
C GLN A 51 -0.80 0.64 8.80
N LEU A 52 -1.11 0.97 7.54
CA LEU A 52 -1.93 2.13 7.17
C LEU A 52 -3.40 1.97 7.59
N SER A 53 -3.88 0.73 7.68
CA SER A 53 -5.23 0.39 8.18
C SER A 53 -5.28 0.36 9.72
N LEU A 54 -4.21 0.77 10.40
CA LEU A 54 -4.12 0.87 11.86
C LEU A 54 -4.27 -0.46 12.61
N GLU A 55 -4.08 -1.59 11.95
CA GLU A 55 -4.29 -2.90 12.59
C GLU A 55 -3.27 -3.19 13.72
N ASN A 56 -2.13 -2.49 13.72
CA ASN A 56 -1.10 -2.60 14.75
C ASN A 56 -1.31 -1.72 16.00
N VAL A 57 -2.29 -0.81 16.01
CA VAL A 57 -2.44 0.19 17.09
C VAL A 57 -3.28 -0.31 18.27
N GLY A 58 -3.88 -1.50 18.17
CA GLY A 58 -4.76 -2.07 19.19
C GLY A 58 -4.06 -2.51 20.49
N ASN A 59 -2.72 -2.50 20.52
CA ASN A 59 -1.92 -2.79 21.72
C ASN A 59 -1.38 -1.49 22.34
N PRO A 60 -1.93 -0.99 23.46
CA PRO A 60 -1.51 0.29 24.06
C PRO A 60 -0.03 0.38 24.46
N GLY A 61 0.66 -0.76 24.61
CA GLY A 61 2.09 -0.81 24.92
C GLY A 61 3.01 -0.83 23.70
N SER A 62 2.48 -0.83 22.47
CA SER A 62 3.28 -0.83 21.25
C SER A 62 3.75 0.59 20.88
N LEU A 63 4.84 0.66 20.12
CA LEU A 63 5.32 1.92 19.55
C LEU A 63 4.27 2.53 18.61
N GLU A 64 3.61 1.69 17.81
CA GLU A 64 2.59 2.07 16.85
C GLU A 64 1.39 2.73 17.53
N ALA A 65 0.95 2.21 18.69
CA ALA A 65 -0.14 2.81 19.46
C ALA A 65 0.25 4.17 20.05
N ALA A 66 1.48 4.31 20.55
CA ALA A 66 1.98 5.59 21.06
C ALA A 66 2.08 6.64 19.95
N LEU A 67 2.67 6.28 18.80
CA LEU A 67 2.78 7.17 17.64
C LEU A 67 1.42 7.57 17.07
N PHE A 68 0.48 6.62 16.97
CA PHE A 68 -0.88 6.91 16.54
C PHE A 68 -1.60 7.89 17.47
N ALA A 69 -1.41 7.76 18.79
CA ALA A 69 -2.00 8.66 19.77
C ALA A 69 -1.48 10.12 19.69
N GLU A 70 -0.31 10.33 19.06
CA GLU A 70 0.27 11.65 18.83
C GLU A 70 -0.22 12.32 17.54
N ILE A 71 -0.97 11.61 16.69
CA ILE A 71 -1.46 12.17 15.42
C ILE A 71 -2.56 13.20 15.70
N ASP A 72 -2.35 14.42 15.19
CA ASP A 72 -3.42 15.41 15.09
C ASP A 72 -4.39 14.99 13.98
N LEU A 73 -5.63 14.66 14.36
CA LEU A 73 -6.68 14.24 13.45
C LEU A 73 -7.11 15.33 12.45
N SER A 74 -6.72 16.58 12.69
CA SER A 74 -6.99 17.72 11.79
C SER A 74 -5.85 17.96 10.79
N SER A 75 -4.77 17.20 10.89
CA SER A 75 -3.60 17.35 10.03
C SER A 75 -3.87 16.81 8.61
N PRO A 76 -3.31 17.43 7.55
CA PRO A 76 -3.50 16.98 6.18
C PRO A 76 -2.96 15.55 5.94
N GLU A 77 -2.02 15.10 6.76
CA GLU A 77 -1.45 13.76 6.69
C GLU A 77 -2.49 12.66 6.97
N VAL A 78 -3.57 12.98 7.68
CA VAL A 78 -4.69 12.04 7.90
C VAL A 78 -5.43 11.76 6.60
N GLU A 79 -5.63 12.77 5.77
CA GLU A 79 -6.25 12.61 4.44
C GLU A 79 -5.36 11.74 3.55
N ASP A 80 -4.05 11.98 3.57
CA ASP A 80 -3.07 11.15 2.87
C ASP A 80 -3.12 9.69 3.34
N ILE A 81 -3.15 9.44 4.66
CA ILE A 81 -3.26 8.07 5.21
C ILE A 81 -4.54 7.39 4.71
N CYS A 82 -5.68 8.06 4.78
CA CYS A 82 -6.95 7.52 4.30
C CYS A 82 -6.91 7.21 2.80
N LEU A 83 -6.42 8.14 1.98
CA LEU A 83 -6.29 7.97 0.53
C LEU A 83 -5.33 6.81 0.19
N LEU A 84 -4.18 6.75 0.85
CA LEU A 84 -3.19 5.69 0.64
C LEU A 84 -3.73 4.31 1.03
N THR A 85 -4.45 4.21 2.15
CA THR A 85 -5.11 2.97 2.57
C THR A 85 -6.11 2.51 1.52
N TYR A 86 -6.94 3.42 1.01
CA TYR A 86 -7.89 3.12 -0.05
C TYR A 86 -7.20 2.62 -1.32
N LEU A 87 -6.23 3.39 -1.86
CA LEU A 87 -5.50 3.03 -3.08
C LEU A 87 -4.74 1.71 -2.95
N LEU A 88 -4.17 1.44 -1.77
CA LEU A 88 -3.46 0.19 -1.51
C LEU A 88 -4.40 -1.00 -1.40
N THR A 89 -5.61 -0.81 -0.87
CA THR A 89 -6.67 -1.83 -0.85
C THR A 89 -7.04 -2.23 -2.28
N GLU A 90 -7.39 -1.26 -3.13
CA GLU A 90 -7.69 -1.47 -4.56
C GLU A 90 -6.54 -2.16 -5.30
N LEU A 91 -5.29 -1.75 -5.00
CA LEU A 91 -4.10 -2.36 -5.60
C LEU A 91 -3.95 -3.83 -5.21
N LEU A 92 -4.13 -4.17 -3.92
CA LEU A 92 -4.02 -5.53 -3.42
C LEU A 92 -5.11 -6.43 -3.99
N GLU A 93 -6.34 -5.94 -4.11
CA GLU A 93 -7.45 -6.65 -4.75
C GLU A 93 -7.16 -6.94 -6.21
N ARG A 94 -6.70 -5.95 -6.98
CA ARG A 94 -6.31 -6.12 -8.39
C ARG A 94 -5.16 -7.12 -8.56
N ILE A 95 -4.22 -7.15 -7.62
CA ILE A 95 -3.07 -8.05 -7.62
C ILE A 95 -3.48 -9.49 -7.24
N ALA A 96 -4.53 -9.64 -6.42
CA ALA A 96 -5.07 -10.92 -5.98
C ALA A 96 -6.08 -11.52 -6.98
N ALA A 97 -6.67 -10.70 -7.84
CA ALA A 97 -7.58 -11.16 -8.88
C ALA A 97 -6.89 -12.21 -9.77
N PRO A 98 -7.53 -13.38 -10.01
CA PRO A 98 -6.99 -14.38 -10.91
C PRO A 98 -6.89 -13.81 -12.32
N GLU A 99 -5.81 -14.17 -13.03
CA GLU A 99 -5.49 -13.71 -14.40
C GLU A 99 -6.59 -14.05 -15.44
N ALA A 100 -7.55 -14.89 -15.07
CA ALA A 100 -8.67 -15.36 -15.89
C ALA A 100 -9.66 -14.27 -16.34
N ALA A 101 -9.60 -13.05 -15.80
CA ALA A 101 -10.40 -11.92 -16.29
C ALA A 101 -9.77 -11.21 -17.50
N SER A 102 -8.48 -11.45 -17.79
CA SER A 102 -7.78 -10.81 -18.92
C SER A 102 -8.00 -11.52 -20.26
N ASP A 103 -8.34 -12.81 -20.25
CA ASP A 103 -8.60 -13.59 -21.48
C ASP A 103 -10.06 -13.46 -21.96
N ALA A 104 -11.02 -13.24 -21.06
CA ALA A 104 -12.43 -13.06 -21.42
C ALA A 104 -12.68 -11.77 -22.23
N ALA A 105 -11.90 -10.70 -21.98
CA ALA A 105 -11.99 -9.46 -22.75
C ALA A 105 -11.37 -9.59 -24.16
N THR A 106 -10.37 -10.47 -24.33
CA THR A 106 -9.74 -10.73 -25.63
C THR A 106 -10.61 -11.63 -26.52
N ALA A 107 -11.30 -12.62 -25.92
CA ALA A 107 -12.25 -13.47 -26.64
C ALA A 107 -13.51 -12.73 -27.10
N ALA A 108 -13.98 -11.74 -26.33
CA ALA A 108 -15.13 -10.92 -26.69
C ALA A 108 -14.86 -10.00 -27.91
N TYR A 109 -13.61 -9.63 -28.18
CA TYR A 109 -13.24 -8.78 -29.32
C TYR A 109 -13.01 -9.53 -30.64
N LEU A 110 -12.86 -10.86 -30.62
CA LEU A 110 -12.61 -11.69 -31.80
C LEU A 110 -13.83 -12.52 -32.24
N GLY A 111 -14.95 -12.45 -31.51
CA GLY A 111 -16.17 -13.23 -31.77
C GLY A 111 -17.19 -12.60 -32.73
N ASP A 112 -17.06 -11.32 -33.08
CA ASP A 112 -18.04 -10.57 -33.89
C ASP A 112 -17.64 -10.40 -35.37
N ALA A 113 -16.86 -11.34 -35.91
CA ALA A 113 -16.55 -11.42 -37.34
C ALA A 113 -17.12 -12.72 -37.96
N VAL A 114 -18.44 -12.76 -38.14
CA VAL A 114 -19.13 -13.71 -39.04
C VAL A 114 -19.91 -12.94 -40.07
#